data_AF-A0A7U4QLU7-F1
#
_entry.id   AF-A0A7U4QLU7-F1
#
_cell.length_a   1.000
_cell.length_b   1.000
_cell.length_c   1.000
_cell.angle_alpha   90.00
_cell.angle_beta   90.00
_cell.angle_gamma   90.00
#
_symmetry.space_group_name_H-M   'P 1'
#
loop_
_entity.id
_entity.type
_entity.pdbx_description
1 polymer ?
#
loop_
_entity_poly.entity_id
_entity_poly.type
_entity_poly.pdbx_seq_one_letter_code
_entity_poly.pdbx_strand_id
1 'polypeptide(L)'
;MYSEIKLISKVKAQITKFSHKVSRSFKKPKGKSIHQMIYGIQAAKDVNLSNIARALNEDISLIKTECRLSRQISREDFSEQLNEEIIKYGALPAVRQE
;
A
#
# COMPACT_ATOMS: atom_id res chain seq x y z
N MET A 1 24.70 4.25 9.57
CA MET A 1 23.78 3.61 10.54
C MET A 1 22.64 4.50 11.03
N TYR A 2 22.84 5.50 11.93
CA TYR A 2 21.72 6.33 12.45
C TYR A 2 20.97 7.13 11.37
N SER A 3 21.68 7.67 10.38
CA SER A 3 21.09 8.40 9.26
C SER A 3 20.19 7.52 8.37
N GLU A 4 20.64 6.30 8.08
CA GLU A 4 19.91 5.34 7.24
C GLU A 4 18.64 4.83 7.93
N ILE A 5 18.72 4.54 9.23
CA ILE A 5 17.54 4.16 10.03
C ILE A 5 16.50 5.29 9.99
N LYS A 6 16.93 6.55 10.13
CA LYS A 6 16.05 7.72 10.04
C LYS A 6 15.43 7.86 8.65
N LEU A 7 16.20 7.60 7.59
CA LEU A 7 15.71 7.63 6.22
C LEU A 7 14.66 6.55 5.98
N ILE A 8 14.93 5.30 6.35
CA ILE A 8 13.99 4.17 6.21
C ILE A 8 12.68 4.47 6.94
N SER A 9 12.76 4.97 8.18
CA SER A 9 11.57 5.33 8.96
C SER A 9 10.77 6.45 8.31
N LYS A 10 11.44 7.47 7.74
CA LYS A 10 10.76 8.53 6.99
C LYS A 10 10.06 8.00 5.73
N VAL A 11 10.74 7.15 4.96
CA VAL A 11 10.16 6.54 3.75
C VAL A 11 8.95 5.69 4.09
N LYS A 12 9.05 4.83 5.12
CA LYS A 12 7.91 4.04 5.63
C LYS A 12 6.75 4.94 6.06
N ALA A 13 7.03 6.01 6.81
CA ALA A 13 5.99 6.95 7.23
C ALA A 13 5.32 7.65 6.04
N GLN A 14 6.07 8.05 5.01
CA GLN A 14 5.52 8.66 3.80
C GLN A 14 4.65 7.68 3.03
N ILE A 15 5.09 6.43 2.83
CA ILE A 15 4.31 5.37 2.19
C ILE A 15 3.01 5.14 2.98
N THR A 16 3.10 4.99 4.30
CA THR A 16 1.92 4.81 5.15
C THR A 16 0.94 5.97 5.05
N LYS A 17 1.43 7.22 5.10
CA LYS A 17 0.57 8.41 4.93
C LYS A 17 -0.10 8.42 3.56
N PHE A 18 0.66 8.18 2.49
CA PHE A 18 0.13 8.13 1.13
C PHE A 18 -0.91 7.03 0.98
N SER A 19 -0.64 5.80 1.43
CA SER A 19 -1.59 4.69 1.39
C SER A 19 -2.89 5.02 2.12
N HIS A 20 -2.84 5.66 3.29
CA HIS A 20 -4.04 6.07 4.03
C HIS A 20 -4.87 7.12 3.27
N LYS A 21 -4.21 8.05 2.59
CA LYS A 21 -4.88 9.09 1.81
C LYS A 21 -5.63 8.50 0.62
N VAL A 22 -4.95 7.68 -0.19
CA VAL A 22 -5.56 7.08 -1.39
C VAL A 22 -6.56 5.98 -1.05
N SER A 23 -6.54 5.45 0.18
CA SER A 23 -7.49 4.43 0.62
C SER A 23 -8.57 4.93 1.59
N ARG A 24 -8.73 6.25 1.73
CA ARG A 24 -9.60 6.87 2.76
C ARG A 24 -11.07 6.48 2.65
N SER A 25 -11.60 6.36 1.44
CA SER A 25 -13.00 5.98 1.17
C SER A 25 -13.27 4.48 1.35
N PHE A 26 -12.23 3.65 1.54
CA PHE A 26 -12.36 2.21 1.61
C PHE A 26 -12.59 1.71 3.04
N LYS A 27 -13.36 0.61 3.16
CA LYS A 27 -13.48 -0.12 4.44
C LYS A 27 -12.10 -0.65 4.86
N LYS A 28 -11.88 -0.76 6.18
CA LYS A 28 -10.61 -1.19 6.79
C LYS A 28 -9.93 -2.40 6.10
N PRO A 29 -10.63 -3.49 5.74
CA PRO A 29 -9.98 -4.63 5.09
C PRO A 29 -9.39 -4.29 3.71
N LYS A 30 -10.10 -3.48 2.91
CA LYS A 30 -9.64 -3.03 1.60
C LYS A 30 -8.50 -2.02 1.74
N GLY A 31 -8.62 -1.05 2.64
CA GLY A 31 -7.55 -0.09 2.91
C GLY A 31 -6.24 -0.77 3.34
N LYS A 32 -6.33 -1.79 4.21
CA LYS A 32 -5.17 -2.63 4.57
C LYS A 32 -4.57 -3.33 3.35
N SER A 33 -5.41 -3.88 2.47
CA SER A 33 -4.94 -4.54 1.23
C SER A 33 -4.22 -3.57 0.31
N ILE A 34 -4.77 -2.37 0.08
CA ILE A 34 -4.16 -1.32 -0.74
C ILE A 34 -2.80 -0.91 -0.16
N HIS A 35 -2.74 -0.71 1.16
CA HIS A 35 -1.47 -0.41 1.84
C HIS A 35 -0.42 -1.51 1.66
N GLN A 36 -0.81 -2.79 1.83
CA GLN A 36 0.10 -3.91 1.62
C GLN A 36 0.61 -3.99 0.18
N MET A 37 -0.24 -3.70 -0.82
CA MET A 37 0.17 -3.65 -2.22
C MET A 37 1.14 -2.51 -2.50
N ILE A 38 0.84 -1.29 -2.04
CA ILE A 38 1.73 -0.12 -2.25
C ILE A 38 3.10 -0.36 -1.59
N TYR A 39 3.11 -0.79 -0.33
CA TYR A 39 4.34 -1.10 0.39
C TYR A 39 5.10 -2.24 -0.29
N GLY A 40 4.40 -3.32 -0.62
CA GLY A 40 5.00 -4.51 -1.21
C GLY A 40 5.60 -4.26 -2.58
N ILE A 41 4.95 -3.46 -3.44
CA ILE A 41 5.51 -3.03 -4.73
C ILE A 41 6.79 -2.22 -4.51
N GLN A 42 6.80 -1.29 -3.56
CA GLN A 42 7.98 -0.48 -3.27
C GLN A 42 9.15 -1.32 -2.74
N ALA A 43 8.86 -2.27 -1.84
CA ALA A 43 9.87 -3.11 -1.21
C ALA A 43 10.41 -4.20 -2.16
N ALA A 44 9.52 -4.84 -2.93
CA ALA A 44 9.89 -5.86 -3.92
C ALA A 44 10.47 -5.26 -5.21
N LYS A 45 10.15 -4.00 -5.51
CA LYS A 45 10.42 -3.34 -6.80
C LYS A 45 9.82 -4.12 -7.98
N ASP A 46 8.67 -4.74 -7.74
CA ASP A 46 7.99 -5.64 -8.67
C ASP A 46 6.49 -5.64 -8.35
N VAL A 47 5.67 -6.00 -9.34
CA VAL A 47 4.22 -6.19 -9.24
C VAL A 47 3.84 -7.66 -9.06
N ASN A 48 4.77 -8.60 -9.25
CA ASN A 48 4.53 -10.02 -9.05
C ASN A 48 4.18 -10.34 -7.58
N LEU A 49 3.03 -11.00 -7.37
CA LEU A 49 2.50 -11.28 -6.02
C LEU A 49 3.42 -12.16 -5.16
N SER A 50 4.17 -13.08 -5.77
CA SER A 50 5.11 -13.92 -5.02
C SER A 50 6.28 -13.08 -4.47
N ASN A 51 6.75 -12.08 -5.23
CA ASN A 51 7.80 -11.15 -4.80
C ASN A 51 7.29 -10.15 -3.75
N ILE A 52 6.08 -9.62 -3.94
CA ILE A 52 5.38 -8.80 -2.95
C ILE A 52 5.19 -9.58 -1.64
N ALA A 53 4.74 -10.82 -1.70
CA ALA A 53 4.52 -11.65 -0.52
C ALA A 53 5.82 -11.92 0.26
N ARG A 54 6.96 -12.11 -0.43
CA ARG A 54 8.29 -12.19 0.22
C ARG A 54 8.66 -10.87 0.91
N ALA A 55 8.40 -9.74 0.26
CA ALA A 55 8.72 -8.41 0.79
C ALA A 55 7.87 -8.02 2.02
N LEU A 56 6.64 -8.52 2.12
CA LEU A 56 5.79 -8.34 3.31
C LEU A 56 6.29 -9.13 4.51
N ASN A 57 6.97 -10.26 4.30
CA ASN A 57 7.59 -11.10 5.34
C ASN A 57 6.65 -11.39 6.53
N GLU A 58 5.43 -11.84 6.23
CA GLU A 58 4.43 -12.22 7.25
C GLU A 58 4.77 -13.58 7.89
N ASP A 59 4.32 -13.82 9.13
CA ASP A 59 4.57 -15.05 9.91
C ASP A 59 3.79 -16.29 9.41
N ILE A 60 3.21 -16.23 8.21
CA ILE A 60 2.48 -17.33 7.59
C ILE A 60 3.23 -17.79 6.34
N SER A 61 2.93 -19.01 5.86
CA SER A 61 3.59 -19.53 4.67
C SER A 61 3.39 -18.61 3.47
N LEU A 62 4.45 -18.45 2.66
CA LEU A 62 4.46 -17.55 1.49
C LEU A 62 3.25 -17.75 0.58
N ILE A 63 2.90 -19.00 0.30
CA ILE A 63 1.75 -19.37 -0.53
C ILE A 63 0.41 -18.87 0.06
N LYS A 64 0.26 -18.87 1.39
CA LYS A 64 -0.96 -18.34 2.04
C LYS A 64 -1.06 -16.83 1.88
N THR A 65 0.06 -16.11 2.01
CA THR A 65 0.13 -14.67 1.77
C THR A 65 -0.21 -14.35 0.32
N GLU A 66 0.42 -15.03 -0.63
CA GLU A 66 0.18 -14.84 -2.06
C GLU A 66 -1.30 -15.13 -2.43
N CYS A 67 -1.85 -16.26 -2.01
CA CYS A 67 -3.25 -16.59 -2.25
C CYS A 67 -4.22 -15.60 -1.58
N ARG A 68 -3.86 -15.02 -0.44
CA ARG A 68 -4.66 -13.98 0.21
C ARG A 68 -4.64 -12.68 -0.60
N LEU A 69 -3.47 -12.21 -1.02
CA LEU A 69 -3.33 -11.01 -1.85
C LEU A 69 -4.07 -11.16 -3.18
N SER A 70 -3.89 -12.29 -3.85
CA SER A 70 -4.59 -12.63 -5.10
C SER A 70 -6.11 -12.53 -4.92
N ARG A 71 -6.66 -13.21 -3.90
CA ARG A 71 -8.09 -13.15 -3.58
C ARG A 71 -8.59 -11.77 -3.21
N GLN A 72 -7.77 -10.94 -2.56
CA GLN A 72 -8.19 -9.58 -2.19
C GLN A 72 -8.28 -8.65 -3.40
N ILE A 73 -7.35 -8.77 -4.35
CA ILE A 73 -7.32 -7.95 -5.58
C ILE A 73 -8.35 -8.44 -6.59
N SER A 74 -8.56 -9.75 -6.70
CA SER A 74 -9.48 -10.34 -7.69
C SER A 74 -10.96 -10.24 -7.30
N ARG A 75 -11.26 -9.81 -6.06
CA ARG A 75 -12.64 -9.87 -5.52
C ARG A 75 -13.55 -8.80 -6.11
N GLU A 76 -13.01 -7.62 -6.37
CA GLU A 76 -13.77 -6.45 -6.80
C GLU A 76 -12.81 -5.44 -7.42
N ASP A 77 -13.20 -4.85 -8.55
CA ASP A 77 -12.44 -3.74 -9.12
C ASP A 77 -12.67 -2.48 -8.28
N PHE A 78 -11.58 -1.86 -7.86
CA PHE A 78 -11.59 -0.60 -7.13
C PHE A 78 -10.76 0.49 -7.83
N SER A 79 -10.41 0.28 -9.11
CA SER A 79 -9.55 1.18 -9.88
C SER A 79 -10.16 2.58 -10.00
N GLU A 80 -11.46 2.67 -10.27
CA GLU A 80 -12.18 3.94 -10.36
C GLU A 80 -12.17 4.70 -9.03
N GLN A 81 -12.60 4.03 -7.94
CA GLN A 81 -12.62 4.62 -6.60
C GLN A 81 -11.22 5.06 -6.14
N LEU A 82 -10.18 4.27 -6.45
CA LEU A 82 -8.80 4.62 -6.13
C LEU A 82 -8.34 5.85 -6.91
N ASN A 83 -8.65 5.91 -8.22
CA ASN A 83 -8.35 7.08 -9.06
C ASN A 83 -9.07 8.33 -8.58
N GLU A 84 -10.33 8.23 -8.18
CA GLU A 84 -11.05 9.35 -7.58
C GLU A 84 -10.36 9.88 -6.33
N GLU A 85 -9.94 9.01 -5.41
CA GLU A 85 -9.23 9.45 -4.19
C GLU A 85 -7.87 10.08 -4.51
N ILE A 86 -7.16 9.56 -5.51
CA ILE A 86 -5.91 10.16 -6.00
C ILE A 86 -6.15 11.56 -6.56
N ILE A 87 -7.16 11.74 -7.41
CA ILE A 87 -7.51 13.03 -8.01
C ILE A 87 -7.97 14.01 -6.92
N LYS A 88 -8.86 13.59 -6.02
CA LYS A 88 -9.34 14.40 -4.90
C LYS A 88 -8.16 14.87 -4.07
N TYR A 89 -7.24 13.97 -3.69
CA TYR A 89 -6.07 14.32 -2.90
C TYR A 89 -5.09 15.23 -3.66
N GLY A 90 -4.84 14.95 -4.95
CA GLY A 90 -3.95 15.75 -5.80
C GLY A 90 -4.47 17.16 -6.09
N ALA A 91 -5.79 17.34 -6.11
CA ALA A 91 -6.43 18.65 -6.28
C ALA A 91 -6.50 19.48 -4.98
N LEU A 92 -6.20 18.90 -3.80
CA LEU A 92 -6.19 19.65 -2.55
C LEU A 92 -4.99 20.61 -2.51
N PRO A 93 -5.18 21.87 -2.07
CA PRO A 93 -4.07 22.80 -1.84
C PRO A 93 -3.12 22.23 -0.78
N ALA A 94 -1.81 22.50 -0.93
CA ALA A 94 -0.75 21.91 -0.09
C ALA A 94 -1.00 22.03 1.43
N VAL A 95 -1.66 23.12 1.86
CA VAL A 95 -2.02 23.39 3.26
C VAL A 95 -3.01 22.34 3.84
N ARG A 96 -3.77 21.63 3.00
CA ARG A 96 -4.74 20.60 3.41
C ARG A 96 -4.22 19.17 3.25
N GLN A 97 -2.96 19.01 2.85
CA GLN A 97 -2.35 17.72 2.60
C GLN A 97 -1.61 17.15 3.82
N GLU A 98 -1.49 17.87 4.94
CA GLU A 98 -0.73 17.43 6.12
C GLU A 98 -1.51 16.55 7.09
#